data_AF-A0A7J6Q1Z5-F1
#
_entry.id   AF-A0A7J6Q1Z5-F1
#
_cell.length_a   1.000
_cell.length_b   1.000
_cell.length_c   1.000
_cell.angle_alpha   90.00
_cell.angle_beta   90.00
_cell.angle_gamma   90.00
#
_symmetry.space_group_name_H-M   'P 1'
#
loop_
_entity.id
_entity.type
_entity.pdbx_description
1 polymer ?
#
loop_
_entity_poly.entity_id
_entity_poly.type
_entity_poly.pdbx_seq_one_letter_code
_entity_poly.pdbx_strand_id
1 'polypeptide(L)'
;MVRTRSASSLEAASRRRTIFESNPITEIWRRMTRCKTEAILREEQKEEQKDGSGLKKVLSFWHVFLFGIANTVGSGIFVTPGTAAKDYAGPALFISFLIAGLACGLSGICYADFSSRLPASGGAYSYVYSSLGEYLGFLSGLCLTLEYGVSSAAIARGFAGYLRELIEACGVVVPTVLQEYPVNGSNVLVLDLLPPLLCIAVAALCMLGVRESAWVSSLMTVGNVSMILFIIIAGLPFFDSDHFSNFAPRGAAGILGGASSVFFSYVGWDAVCVLSEEVEKPTVVIPRAI
;
A
#
# COMPACT_ATOMS: atom_id res chain seq x y z
N MET A 1 -48.90 -44.30 45.86
CA MET A 1 -47.60 -44.17 46.57
C MET A 1 -46.56 -43.70 45.55
N VAL A 2 -46.08 -42.45 45.69
CA VAL A 2 -44.77 -41.95 45.18
C VAL A 2 -44.67 -41.80 43.64
N ARG A 3 -44.30 -40.68 43.00
CA ARG A 3 -43.62 -39.44 43.39
C ARG A 3 -43.92 -38.38 42.31
N THR A 4 -44.36 -37.19 42.72
CA THR A 4 -44.30 -35.97 41.91
C THR A 4 -42.82 -35.61 41.71
N ARG A 5 -42.28 -35.79 40.49
CA ARG A 5 -40.99 -35.17 40.11
C ARG A 5 -41.25 -33.67 39.97
N SER A 6 -40.72 -32.90 40.91
CA SER A 6 -40.93 -31.46 41.01
C SER A 6 -40.35 -30.72 39.80
N ALA A 7 -41.11 -29.72 39.33
CA ALA A 7 -40.72 -28.78 38.29
C ALA A 7 -39.38 -28.07 38.59
N SER A 8 -38.96 -28.01 39.87
CA SER A 8 -37.68 -27.45 40.29
C SER A 8 -36.45 -28.22 39.78
N SER A 9 -36.58 -29.50 39.45
CA SER A 9 -35.45 -30.31 38.93
C SER A 9 -35.16 -30.06 37.44
N LEU A 10 -36.18 -29.67 36.67
CA LEU A 10 -36.04 -29.32 35.25
C LEU A 10 -35.54 -27.87 35.08
N GLU A 11 -35.97 -26.95 35.94
CA GLU A 11 -35.43 -25.59 35.97
C GLU A 11 -33.95 -25.55 36.42
N ALA A 12 -33.56 -26.38 37.40
CA ALA A 12 -32.17 -26.51 37.81
C ALA A 12 -31.27 -27.15 36.73
N ALA A 13 -31.82 -28.03 35.89
CA ALA A 13 -31.11 -28.61 34.75
C ALA A 13 -31.00 -27.64 33.56
N SER A 14 -32.02 -26.79 33.32
CA SER A 14 -31.95 -25.75 32.29
C SER A 14 -31.02 -24.59 32.69
N ARG A 15 -31.01 -24.17 33.97
CA ARG A 15 -30.04 -23.20 34.50
C ARG A 15 -28.60 -23.71 34.53
N ARG A 16 -28.39 -25.02 34.71
CA ARG A 16 -27.03 -25.60 34.63
C ARG A 16 -26.50 -25.69 33.20
N ARG A 17 -27.35 -25.72 32.17
CA ARG A 17 -26.89 -25.67 30.77
C ARG A 17 -26.53 -24.26 30.31
N THR A 18 -27.22 -23.23 30.77
CA THR A 18 -26.90 -21.84 30.40
C THR A 18 -25.65 -21.27 31.09
N ILE A 19 -25.19 -21.87 32.19
CA ILE A 19 -23.98 -21.40 32.91
C ILE A 19 -22.69 -22.04 32.35
N PHE A 20 -22.77 -23.17 31.63
CA PHE A 20 -21.59 -23.91 31.16
C PHE A 20 -21.23 -23.68 29.67
N GLU A 21 -22.01 -22.88 28.93
CA GLU A 21 -21.82 -22.65 27.47
C GLU A 21 -21.30 -21.26 27.08
N SER A 22 -20.97 -20.39 28.04
CA SER A 22 -20.35 -19.09 27.74
C SER A 22 -18.91 -19.05 28.25
N ASN A 23 -18.04 -19.87 27.66
CA ASN A 23 -16.62 -19.62 27.83
C ASN A 23 -16.34 -18.26 27.16
N PRO A 24 -15.89 -17.23 27.89
CA PRO A 24 -15.65 -15.92 27.31
C PRO A 24 -14.62 -16.01 26.17
N ILE A 25 -13.70 -16.97 26.26
CA ILE A 25 -12.71 -17.27 25.22
C ILE A 25 -13.38 -17.82 23.94
N THR A 26 -14.38 -18.70 24.05
CA THR A 26 -15.09 -19.22 22.86
C THR A 26 -16.02 -18.17 22.24
N GLU A 27 -16.60 -17.29 23.05
CA GLU A 27 -17.42 -16.18 22.56
C GLU A 27 -16.54 -15.11 21.86
N ILE A 28 -15.38 -14.80 22.43
CA ILE A 28 -14.36 -13.95 21.82
C ILE A 28 -13.84 -14.58 20.52
N TRP A 29 -13.54 -15.88 20.50
CA TRP A 29 -13.15 -16.60 19.29
C TRP A 29 -14.23 -16.61 18.21
N ARG A 30 -15.50 -16.73 18.61
CA ARG A 30 -16.65 -16.71 17.69
C ARG A 30 -16.90 -15.32 17.11
N ARG A 31 -16.65 -14.26 17.89
CA ARG A 31 -16.67 -12.87 17.40
C ARG A 31 -15.48 -12.60 16.47
N MET A 32 -14.28 -13.03 16.84
CA MET A 32 -13.07 -12.84 16.04
C MET A 32 -13.05 -13.61 14.71
N THR A 33 -13.71 -14.77 14.64
CA THR A 33 -13.83 -15.56 13.40
C THR A 33 -15.08 -15.20 12.60
N ARG A 34 -15.88 -14.24 13.06
CA ARG A 34 -17.08 -13.81 12.35
C ARG A 34 -16.66 -13.16 11.03
N CYS A 35 -17.00 -13.83 9.94
CA CYS A 35 -16.99 -13.21 8.62
C CYS A 35 -18.34 -12.51 8.45
N LYS A 36 -18.33 -11.25 8.02
CA LYS A 36 -19.54 -10.63 7.53
C LYS A 36 -19.73 -11.14 6.10
N THR A 37 -20.81 -11.90 5.86
CA THR A 37 -21.10 -12.47 4.54
C THR A 37 -21.10 -11.37 3.49
N GLU A 38 -20.50 -11.62 2.32
CA GLU A 38 -20.42 -10.68 1.19
C GLU A 38 -21.77 -10.01 0.86
N ALA A 39 -22.87 -10.75 1.03
CA ALA A 39 -24.24 -10.26 0.83
C ALA A 39 -24.63 -9.12 1.79
N ILE A 40 -24.24 -9.22 3.07
CA ILE A 40 -24.58 -8.22 4.10
C ILE A 40 -23.77 -6.95 3.88
N LEU A 41 -22.48 -7.07 3.52
CA LEU A 41 -21.65 -5.91 3.15
C LEU A 41 -22.23 -5.18 1.94
N ARG A 42 -22.70 -5.93 0.92
CA ARG A 42 -23.35 -5.34 -0.26
C ARG A 42 -24.70 -4.68 0.07
N GLU A 43 -25.46 -5.20 1.02
CA GLU A 43 -26.73 -4.62 1.45
C GLU A 43 -26.51 -3.32 2.24
N GLU A 44 -25.60 -3.31 3.20
CA GLU A 44 -25.25 -2.09 3.94
C GLU A 44 -24.70 -0.99 3.02
N GLN A 45 -23.82 -1.33 2.07
CA GLN A 45 -23.33 -0.35 1.10
C GLN A 45 -24.45 0.18 0.18
N LYS A 46 -25.46 -0.64 -0.15
CA LYS A 46 -26.64 -0.19 -0.90
C LYS A 46 -27.57 0.69 -0.05
N GLU A 47 -27.64 0.45 1.25
CA GLU A 47 -28.39 1.28 2.20
C GLU A 47 -27.69 2.63 2.39
N GLU A 48 -26.36 2.66 2.59
CA GLU A 48 -25.56 3.91 2.62
C GLU A 48 -25.69 4.71 1.31
N GLN A 49 -25.69 4.04 0.15
CA GLN A 49 -25.92 4.72 -1.13
C GLN A 49 -27.34 5.28 -1.28
N LYS A 50 -28.35 4.68 -0.62
CA LYS A 50 -29.75 5.14 -0.65
C LYS A 50 -30.03 6.29 0.31
N ASP A 51 -29.34 6.35 1.43
CA ASP A 51 -29.48 7.43 2.44
C ASP A 51 -28.78 8.74 2.05
N GLY A 52 -28.22 8.82 0.83
CA GLY A 52 -27.62 10.06 0.31
C GLY A 52 -26.24 10.39 0.90
N SER A 53 -25.63 9.47 1.65
CA SER A 53 -24.25 9.60 2.17
C SER A 53 -23.17 9.14 1.18
N GLY A 54 -23.55 8.56 0.04
CA GLY A 54 -22.62 8.07 -0.97
C GLY A 54 -21.88 9.17 -1.74
N LEU A 55 -20.59 8.95 -1.99
CA LEU A 55 -19.76 9.80 -2.85
C LEU A 55 -20.29 9.83 -4.29
N LYS A 56 -20.06 10.96 -4.99
CA LYS A 56 -20.42 11.08 -6.41
C LYS A 56 -19.45 10.24 -7.24
N LYS A 57 -20.00 9.34 -8.07
CA LYS A 57 -19.23 8.58 -9.05
C LYS A 57 -18.80 9.49 -10.18
N VAL A 58 -17.54 9.93 -10.16
CA VAL A 58 -16.97 10.87 -11.14
C VAL A 58 -15.70 10.33 -11.80
N LEU A 59 -15.15 9.21 -11.30
CA LEU A 59 -13.94 8.63 -11.86
C LEU A 59 -14.28 7.65 -13.00
N SER A 60 -13.72 7.95 -14.16
CA SER A 60 -13.67 7.08 -15.33
C SER A 60 -12.45 6.16 -15.27
N PHE A 61 -12.41 5.14 -16.11
CA PHE A 61 -11.29 4.20 -16.23
C PHE A 61 -9.92 4.88 -16.35
N TRP A 62 -9.81 5.93 -17.17
CA TRP A 62 -8.55 6.63 -17.36
C TRP A 62 -8.06 7.34 -16.10
N HIS A 63 -8.97 7.90 -15.30
CA HIS A 63 -8.58 8.53 -14.04
C HIS A 63 -8.05 7.49 -13.05
N VAL A 64 -8.70 6.34 -12.98
CA VAL A 64 -8.30 5.24 -12.09
C VAL A 64 -6.97 4.62 -12.51
N PHE A 65 -6.79 4.38 -13.82
CA PHE A 65 -5.55 3.82 -14.36
C PHE A 65 -4.37 4.78 -14.16
N LEU A 66 -4.54 6.06 -14.48
CA LEU A 66 -3.51 7.07 -14.25
C LEU A 66 -3.21 7.24 -12.76
N PHE A 67 -4.22 7.15 -11.89
CA PHE A 67 -4.04 7.16 -10.44
C PHE A 67 -3.21 5.97 -9.94
N GLY A 68 -3.44 4.77 -10.48
CA GLY A 68 -2.60 3.60 -10.16
C GLY A 68 -1.14 3.82 -10.55
N ILE A 69 -0.89 4.26 -11.78
CA ILE A 69 0.47 4.60 -12.25
C ILE A 69 1.10 5.69 -11.38
N ALA A 70 0.35 6.74 -11.03
CA ALA A 70 0.81 7.82 -10.17
C ALA A 70 1.30 7.33 -8.81
N ASN A 71 0.52 6.45 -8.20
CA ASN A 71 0.77 6.00 -6.85
C ASN A 71 1.89 4.93 -6.79
N THR A 72 2.14 4.23 -7.90
CA THR A 72 3.28 3.31 -8.04
C THR A 72 4.58 4.03 -8.45
N VAL A 73 4.50 5.00 -9.37
CA VAL A 73 5.66 5.71 -9.90
C VAL A 73 6.02 6.89 -8.98
N GLY A 74 6.83 6.58 -7.96
CA GLY A 74 7.34 7.56 -6.99
C GLY A 74 8.83 7.42 -6.69
N SER A 75 9.21 7.71 -5.44
CA SER A 75 10.62 7.67 -5.01
C SER A 75 11.29 6.30 -5.21
N GLY A 76 10.52 5.20 -5.26
CA GLY A 76 11.06 3.85 -5.43
C GLY A 76 11.90 3.73 -6.70
N ILE A 77 11.35 4.12 -7.86
CA ILE A 77 12.05 4.00 -9.14
C ILE A 77 13.23 4.98 -9.28
N PHE A 78 13.22 6.11 -8.56
CA PHE A 78 14.30 7.08 -8.65
C PHE A 78 15.49 6.71 -7.74
N VAL A 79 15.23 6.16 -6.55
CA VAL A 79 16.27 5.89 -5.55
C VAL A 79 16.72 4.43 -5.56
N THR A 80 15.78 3.49 -5.56
CA THR A 80 16.06 2.07 -5.31
C THR A 80 16.86 1.39 -6.41
N PRO A 81 16.70 1.69 -7.71
CA PRO A 81 17.53 1.09 -8.76
C PRO A 81 19.02 1.37 -8.59
N GLY A 82 19.40 2.57 -8.14
CA GLY A 82 20.80 2.93 -7.95
C GLY A 82 21.48 2.07 -6.87
N THR A 83 20.84 1.95 -5.71
CA THR A 83 21.34 1.10 -4.62
C THR A 83 21.24 -0.39 -4.96
N ALA A 84 20.16 -0.82 -5.61
CA ALA A 84 19.99 -2.19 -6.05
C ALA A 84 21.02 -2.64 -7.10
N ALA A 85 21.37 -1.77 -8.04
CA ALA A 85 22.44 -2.02 -9.02
C ALA A 85 23.79 -2.14 -8.31
N LYS A 86 24.13 -1.18 -7.45
CA LYS A 86 25.44 -1.11 -6.77
C LYS A 86 25.64 -2.28 -5.79
N ASP A 87 24.66 -2.53 -4.94
CA ASP A 87 24.81 -3.41 -3.77
C ASP A 87 24.33 -4.84 -4.01
N TYR A 88 23.53 -5.09 -5.06
CA TYR A 88 22.96 -6.41 -5.33
C TYR A 88 23.17 -6.89 -6.77
N ALA A 89 22.32 -6.47 -7.72
CA ALA A 89 22.15 -7.13 -9.01
C ALA A 89 23.18 -6.74 -10.08
N GLY A 90 23.81 -5.55 -9.96
CA GLY A 90 24.68 -5.03 -11.01
C GLY A 90 23.92 -4.81 -12.33
N PRO A 91 24.54 -5.10 -13.49
CA PRO A 91 23.89 -4.97 -14.80
C PRO A 91 22.65 -5.87 -14.98
N ALA A 92 22.54 -6.97 -14.23
CA ALA A 92 21.38 -7.86 -14.24
C ALA A 92 20.13 -7.29 -13.55
N LEU A 93 20.14 -6.02 -13.14
CA LEU A 93 19.01 -5.38 -12.44
C LEU A 93 17.67 -5.48 -13.18
N PHE A 94 17.67 -5.46 -14.52
CA PHE A 94 16.41 -5.61 -15.26
C PHE A 94 15.75 -6.99 -15.05
N ILE A 95 16.54 -8.05 -14.78
CA ILE A 95 15.99 -9.37 -14.42
C ILE A 95 15.35 -9.29 -13.04
N SER A 96 15.98 -8.58 -12.09
CA SER A 96 15.38 -8.31 -10.77
C SER A 96 14.04 -7.60 -10.89
N PHE A 97 13.94 -6.60 -11.77
CA PHE A 97 12.68 -5.90 -12.07
C PHE A 97 11.63 -6.82 -12.70
N LEU A 98 12.03 -7.74 -13.57
CA LEU A 98 11.12 -8.70 -14.20
C LEU A 98 10.56 -9.70 -13.18
N ILE A 99 11.41 -10.21 -12.27
CA ILE A 99 10.99 -11.12 -11.20
C ILE A 99 10.03 -10.42 -10.24
N ALA A 100 10.38 -9.22 -9.79
CA ALA A 100 9.53 -8.41 -8.92
C ALA A 100 8.18 -8.08 -9.60
N GLY A 101 8.22 -7.66 -10.87
CA GLY A 101 7.02 -7.36 -11.65
C GLY A 101 6.12 -8.58 -11.86
N LEU A 102 6.68 -9.77 -12.08
CA LEU A 102 5.91 -11.00 -12.15
C LEU A 102 5.21 -11.30 -10.82
N ALA A 103 5.91 -11.16 -9.69
CA ALA A 103 5.32 -11.36 -8.37
C ALA A 103 4.18 -10.36 -8.10
N CYS A 104 4.38 -9.09 -8.45
CA CYS A 104 3.34 -8.07 -8.36
C CYS A 104 2.16 -8.36 -9.27
N GLY A 105 2.39 -8.80 -10.52
CA GLY A 105 1.32 -9.14 -11.46
C GLY A 105 0.47 -10.32 -11.00
N LEU A 106 1.07 -11.35 -10.41
CA LEU A 106 0.33 -12.47 -9.81
C LEU A 106 -0.53 -11.99 -8.63
N SER A 107 0.00 -11.11 -7.78
CA SER A 107 -0.79 -10.47 -6.72
C SER A 107 -1.92 -9.60 -7.27
N GLY A 108 -1.65 -8.84 -8.34
CA GLY A 108 -2.62 -8.00 -9.03
C GLY A 108 -3.80 -8.78 -9.56
N ILE A 109 -3.59 -9.96 -10.15
CA ILE A 109 -4.67 -10.85 -10.62
C ILE A 109 -5.57 -11.27 -9.44
N CYS A 110 -4.99 -11.60 -8.28
CA CYS A 110 -5.78 -11.94 -7.09
C CYS A 110 -6.64 -10.75 -6.63
N TYR A 111 -6.07 -9.54 -6.60
CA TYR A 111 -6.80 -8.32 -6.25
C TYR A 111 -7.87 -7.95 -7.29
N ALA A 112 -7.61 -8.20 -8.57
CA ALA A 112 -8.57 -8.01 -9.64
C ALA A 112 -9.79 -8.94 -9.46
N ASP A 113 -9.57 -10.20 -9.08
CA ASP A 113 -10.67 -11.13 -8.77
C ASP A 113 -11.48 -10.66 -7.54
N PHE A 114 -10.80 -10.28 -6.44
CA PHE A 114 -11.48 -9.77 -5.24
C PHE A 114 -12.26 -8.48 -5.49
N SER A 115 -11.66 -7.50 -6.16
CA SER A 115 -12.31 -6.21 -6.45
C SER A 115 -13.50 -6.33 -7.41
N SER A 116 -13.51 -7.34 -8.30
CA SER A 116 -14.66 -7.63 -9.15
C SER A 116 -15.87 -8.14 -8.36
N ARG A 117 -15.64 -8.82 -7.23
CA ARG A 117 -16.67 -9.42 -6.36
C ARG A 117 -17.06 -8.49 -5.22
N LEU A 118 -16.13 -7.71 -4.70
CA LEU A 118 -16.31 -6.86 -3.52
C LEU A 118 -15.84 -5.44 -3.85
N PRO A 119 -16.69 -4.62 -4.50
CA PRO A 119 -16.38 -3.23 -4.80
C PRO A 119 -16.58 -2.33 -3.58
N ALA A 120 -15.99 -2.70 -2.44
CA ALA A 120 -16.05 -1.92 -1.20
C ALA A 120 -14.81 -1.03 -1.07
N SER A 121 -14.97 0.15 -0.48
CA SER A 121 -13.83 1.03 -0.17
C SER A 121 -13.11 0.49 1.07
N GLY A 122 -11.87 0.06 0.90
CA GLY A 122 -11.07 -0.54 1.99
C GLY A 122 -10.01 -1.55 1.54
N GLY A 123 -9.95 -1.85 0.24
CA GLY A 123 -8.87 -2.64 -0.36
C GLY A 123 -8.67 -3.98 0.34
N ALA A 124 -7.41 -4.31 0.62
CA ALA A 124 -7.03 -5.62 1.17
C ALA A 124 -7.67 -5.92 2.54
N TYR A 125 -7.90 -4.92 3.39
CA TYR A 125 -8.60 -5.11 4.66
C TYR A 125 -10.01 -5.68 4.44
N SER A 126 -10.79 -5.06 3.55
CA SER A 126 -12.16 -5.49 3.25
C SER A 126 -12.20 -6.88 2.61
N TYR A 127 -11.20 -7.22 1.78
CA TYR A 127 -11.09 -8.54 1.17
C TYR A 127 -10.85 -9.62 2.22
N VAL A 128 -9.84 -9.44 3.08
CA VAL A 128 -9.50 -10.40 4.14
C VAL A 128 -10.63 -10.51 5.17
N TYR A 129 -11.26 -9.39 5.53
CA TYR A 129 -12.39 -9.36 6.45
C TYR A 129 -13.57 -10.21 5.96
N SER A 130 -13.85 -10.15 4.65
CA SER A 130 -14.94 -10.93 4.03
C SER A 130 -14.64 -12.43 3.92
N SER A 131 -13.37 -12.81 3.69
CA SER A 131 -12.98 -14.19 3.40
C SER A 131 -12.49 -14.98 4.61
N LEU A 132 -11.76 -14.33 5.53
CA LEU A 132 -11.04 -14.98 6.64
C LEU A 132 -11.50 -14.52 8.03
N GLY A 133 -12.36 -13.50 8.10
CA GLY A 133 -13.01 -13.04 9.32
C GLY A 133 -12.33 -11.85 9.98
N GLU A 134 -12.93 -11.39 11.07
CA GLU A 134 -12.61 -10.12 11.73
C GLU A 134 -11.16 -10.02 12.24
N TYR A 135 -10.61 -11.07 12.84
CA TYR A 135 -9.26 -11.04 13.39
C TYR A 135 -8.18 -10.88 12.31
N LEU A 136 -8.26 -11.68 11.25
CA LEU A 136 -7.30 -11.59 10.13
C LEU A 136 -7.52 -10.32 9.32
N GLY A 137 -8.77 -9.85 9.20
CA GLY A 137 -9.07 -8.54 8.67
C GLY A 137 -8.36 -7.44 9.46
N PHE A 138 -8.54 -7.41 10.79
CA PHE A 138 -7.89 -6.43 11.67
C PHE A 138 -6.35 -6.48 11.56
N LEU A 139 -5.75 -7.67 11.56
CA LEU A 139 -4.31 -7.83 11.37
C LEU A 139 -3.86 -7.28 10.02
N SER A 140 -4.59 -7.57 8.94
CA SER A 140 -4.32 -7.01 7.61
C SER A 140 -4.41 -5.48 7.62
N GLY A 141 -5.39 -4.89 8.31
CA GLY A 141 -5.52 -3.44 8.44
C GLY A 141 -4.35 -2.80 9.19
N LEU A 142 -3.85 -3.46 10.25
CA LEU A 142 -2.65 -3.03 10.95
C LEU A 142 -1.42 -3.09 10.05
N CYS A 143 -1.23 -4.19 9.30
CA CYS A 143 -0.14 -4.33 8.34
C CYS A 143 -0.17 -3.24 7.28
N LEU A 144 -1.34 -2.96 6.67
CA LEU A 144 -1.50 -1.88 5.69
C LEU A 144 -1.15 -0.51 6.30
N THR A 145 -1.65 -0.22 7.50
CA THR A 145 -1.37 1.07 8.16
C THR A 145 0.14 1.26 8.40
N LEU A 146 0.82 0.20 8.85
CA LEU A 146 2.28 0.21 9.02
C LEU A 146 3.01 0.34 7.68
N GLU A 147 2.56 -0.36 6.65
CA GLU A 147 3.13 -0.31 5.30
C GLU A 147 3.05 1.11 4.70
N TYR A 148 1.89 1.76 4.74
CA TYR A 148 1.72 3.14 4.28
C TYR A 148 2.56 4.13 5.12
N GLY A 149 2.69 3.90 6.43
CA GLY A 149 3.55 4.69 7.31
C GLY A 149 5.04 4.57 6.97
N VAL A 150 5.54 3.35 6.78
CA VAL A 150 6.94 3.11 6.38
C VAL A 150 7.22 3.62 4.97
N SER A 151 6.28 3.42 4.04
CA SER A 151 6.41 3.86 2.64
C SER A 151 6.45 5.38 2.53
N SER A 152 5.57 6.09 3.24
CA SER A 152 5.60 7.56 3.26
C SER A 152 6.90 8.12 3.84
N ALA A 153 7.44 7.50 4.91
CA ALA A 153 8.74 7.87 5.46
C ALA A 153 9.89 7.61 4.46
N ALA A 154 9.86 6.48 3.74
CA ALA A 154 10.85 6.15 2.73
C ALA A 154 10.82 7.14 1.54
N ILE A 155 9.62 7.50 1.07
CA ILE A 155 9.43 8.48 0.00
C ILE A 155 9.91 9.87 0.43
N ALA A 156 9.58 10.30 1.65
CA ALA A 156 10.03 11.58 2.18
C ALA A 156 11.55 11.67 2.28
N ARG A 157 12.22 10.56 2.66
CA ARG A 157 13.70 10.47 2.67
C ARG A 157 14.29 10.59 1.26
N GLY A 158 13.74 9.86 0.30
CA GLY A 158 14.21 9.94 -1.09
C GLY A 158 14.05 11.35 -1.66
N PHE A 159 12.90 11.98 -1.44
CA PHE A 159 12.66 13.36 -1.89
C PHE A 159 13.56 14.38 -1.18
N ALA A 160 13.77 14.23 0.12
CA ALA A 160 14.69 15.09 0.88
C ALA A 160 16.12 15.01 0.35
N GLY A 161 16.59 13.82 -0.06
CA GLY A 161 17.88 13.64 -0.73
C GLY A 161 18.00 14.48 -2.00
N TYR A 162 17.04 14.33 -2.92
CA TYR A 162 17.03 15.12 -4.16
C TYR A 162 16.89 16.63 -3.93
N LEU A 163 16.08 17.04 -2.95
CA LEU A 163 15.90 18.45 -2.62
C LEU A 163 17.20 19.07 -2.09
N ARG A 164 17.97 18.32 -1.28
CA ARG A 164 19.29 18.77 -0.80
C ARG A 164 20.26 18.97 -1.96
N GLU A 165 20.39 17.97 -2.85
CA GLU A 165 21.25 18.07 -4.03
C GLU A 165 20.86 19.26 -4.93
N LEU A 166 19.56 19.54 -5.07
CA LEU A 166 19.07 20.70 -5.82
C LEU A 166 19.45 22.04 -5.17
N ILE A 167 19.33 22.16 -3.83
CA ILE A 167 19.69 23.37 -3.09
C ILE A 167 21.20 23.63 -3.20
N GLU A 168 22.01 22.57 -3.09
CA GLU A 168 23.46 22.66 -3.25
C GLU A 168 23.86 23.02 -4.69
N ALA A 169 23.17 22.48 -5.69
CA ALA A 169 23.37 22.85 -7.10
C ALA A 169 23.05 24.33 -7.38
N CYS A 170 22.11 24.93 -6.63
CA CYS A 170 21.82 26.37 -6.67
C CYS A 170 22.87 27.24 -5.92
N GLY A 171 23.90 26.63 -5.34
CA GLY A 171 24.98 27.33 -4.63
C GLY A 171 24.64 27.75 -3.19
N VAL A 172 23.53 27.26 -2.63
CA VAL A 172 23.13 27.54 -1.24
C VAL A 172 23.63 26.41 -0.35
N VAL A 173 24.43 26.74 0.67
CA VAL A 173 24.88 25.74 1.65
C VAL A 173 23.69 25.33 2.51
N VAL A 174 23.34 24.05 2.46
CA VAL A 174 22.28 23.48 3.29
C VAL A 174 22.72 23.56 4.77
N PRO A 175 21.93 24.18 5.66
CA PRO A 175 22.24 24.21 7.08
C PRO A 175 22.44 22.80 7.65
N THR A 176 23.42 22.62 8.53
CA THR A 176 23.74 21.33 9.18
C THR A 176 22.55 20.69 9.89
N VAL A 177 21.55 21.48 10.30
CA VAL A 177 20.29 21.00 10.92
C VAL A 177 19.39 20.25 9.93
N LEU A 178 19.53 20.51 8.63
CA LEU A 178 18.76 19.87 7.55
C LEU A 178 19.54 18.74 6.86
N GLN A 179 20.77 18.46 7.30
CA GLN A 179 21.60 17.38 6.80
C GLN A 179 21.44 16.12 7.64
N GLU A 180 21.79 14.98 7.05
CA GLU A 180 21.83 13.70 7.75
C GLU A 180 22.90 13.71 8.85
N TYR A 181 22.47 13.66 10.11
CA TYR A 181 23.36 13.63 11.26
C TYR A 181 23.41 12.23 11.90
N PRO A 182 24.52 11.47 11.77
CA PRO A 182 24.67 10.19 12.43
C PRO A 182 24.82 10.38 13.95
N VAL A 183 23.87 9.85 14.70
CA VAL A 183 23.88 9.85 16.16
C VAL A 183 24.93 8.84 16.65
N ASN A 184 25.82 9.29 17.54
CA ASN A 184 26.91 8.51 18.15
C ASN A 184 28.01 8.00 17.19
N GLY A 185 28.19 8.62 16.01
CA GLY A 185 29.24 8.21 15.07
C GLY A 185 29.02 6.83 14.44
N SER A 186 27.82 6.25 14.63
CA SER A 186 27.39 5.00 14.01
C SER A 186 26.36 5.29 12.92
N ASN A 187 26.46 4.64 11.77
CA ASN A 187 25.49 4.75 10.67
C ASN A 187 24.13 4.10 10.98
N VAL A 188 23.92 3.62 12.21
CA VAL A 188 22.72 2.89 12.61
C VAL A 188 21.55 3.83 12.90
N LEU A 189 21.83 4.99 13.50
CA LEU A 189 20.81 6.01 13.79
C LEU A 189 21.22 7.33 13.14
N VAL A 190 20.60 7.66 12.01
CA VAL A 190 20.78 8.94 11.34
C VAL A 190 19.55 9.81 11.60
N LEU A 191 19.76 10.94 12.26
CA LEU A 191 18.73 11.94 12.49
C LEU A 191 18.69 12.88 11.29
N ASP A 192 17.51 12.98 10.69
CA ASP A 192 17.27 13.86 9.54
C ASP A 192 15.96 14.61 9.77
N LEU A 193 16.03 15.94 9.87
CA LEU A 193 14.87 16.79 10.16
C LEU A 193 14.10 17.19 8.89
N LEU A 194 14.70 17.06 7.70
CA LEU A 194 14.06 17.48 6.45
C LEU A 194 12.87 16.56 6.05
N PRO A 195 12.99 15.22 6.05
CA PRO A 195 11.86 14.32 5.75
C PRO A 195 10.63 14.50 6.65
N PRO A 196 10.73 14.55 8.00
CA PRO A 196 9.55 14.74 8.84
C PRO A 196 8.92 16.13 8.65
N LEU A 197 9.72 17.17 8.38
CA LEU A 197 9.20 18.51 8.05
C LEU A 197 8.39 18.49 6.75
N LEU A 198 8.89 17.79 5.72
CA LEU A 198 8.19 17.59 4.46
C LEU A 198 6.87 16.82 4.65
N CYS A 199 6.87 15.76 5.46
CA CYS A 199 5.64 15.04 5.79
C CYS A 199 4.61 15.94 6.48
N ILE A 200 5.04 16.77 7.44
CA ILE A 200 4.15 17.73 8.12
C ILE A 200 3.61 18.76 7.12
N ALA A 201 4.45 19.27 6.21
CA ALA A 201 4.03 20.22 5.19
C ALA A 201 2.99 19.62 4.23
N VAL A 202 3.21 18.39 3.76
CA VAL A 202 2.25 17.68 2.91
C VAL A 202 0.96 17.36 3.68
N ALA A 203 1.06 16.95 4.94
CA ALA A 203 -0.11 16.73 5.79
C ALA A 203 -0.93 18.02 5.99
N ALA A 204 -0.26 19.16 6.22
CA ALA A 204 -0.92 20.46 6.34
C ALA A 204 -1.61 20.87 5.02
N LEU A 205 -0.96 20.63 3.86
CA LEU A 205 -1.57 20.86 2.55
C LEU A 205 -2.82 19.99 2.35
N CYS A 206 -2.79 18.72 2.75
CA CYS A 206 -3.96 17.84 2.70
C CYS A 206 -5.11 18.35 3.59
N MET A 207 -4.80 18.96 4.74
CA MET A 207 -5.82 19.54 5.63
C MET A 207 -6.45 20.83 5.07
N LEU A 208 -5.73 21.59 4.24
CA LEU A 208 -6.21 22.86 3.68
C LEU A 208 -7.19 22.70 2.51
N GLY A 209 -7.23 21.54 1.84
CA GLY A 209 -8.26 21.28 0.84
C GLY A 209 -7.95 20.11 -0.10
N VAL A 210 -8.80 19.08 -0.06
CA VAL A 210 -8.69 17.86 -0.87
C VAL A 210 -8.94 18.11 -2.37
N ARG A 211 -9.76 19.12 -2.70
CA ARG A 211 -10.18 19.38 -4.09
C ARG A 211 -9.05 19.90 -4.99
N GLU A 212 -8.14 20.71 -4.44
CA GLU A 212 -6.94 21.17 -5.15
C GLU A 212 -5.88 20.06 -5.24
N SER A 213 -5.86 19.13 -4.28
CA SER A 213 -4.89 18.03 -4.19
C SER A 213 -4.99 17.05 -5.38
N ALA A 214 -6.19 16.80 -5.90
CA ALA A 214 -6.39 15.88 -7.03
C ALA A 214 -5.70 16.36 -8.33
N TRP A 215 -5.73 17.67 -8.60
CA TRP A 215 -5.06 18.24 -9.77
C TRP A 215 -3.53 18.25 -9.58
N VAL A 216 -3.04 18.58 -8.39
CA VAL A 216 -1.61 18.56 -8.06
C VAL A 216 -1.03 17.15 -8.21
N SER A 217 -1.74 16.13 -7.72
CA SER A 217 -1.33 14.72 -7.86
C SER A 217 -1.25 14.28 -9.33
N SER A 218 -2.25 14.66 -10.13
CA SER A 218 -2.27 14.36 -11.56
C SER A 218 -1.11 15.04 -12.31
N LEU A 219 -0.81 16.30 -11.97
CA LEU A 219 0.31 17.03 -12.55
C LEU A 219 1.66 16.38 -12.19
N MET A 220 1.83 15.96 -10.93
CA MET A 220 3.03 15.24 -10.49
C MET A 220 3.22 13.91 -11.23
N THR A 221 2.12 13.22 -11.52
CA THR A 221 2.16 11.96 -12.29
C THR A 221 2.73 12.18 -13.69
N VAL A 222 2.20 13.19 -14.40
CA VAL A 222 2.68 13.55 -15.73
C VAL A 222 4.14 13.98 -15.67
N GLY A 223 4.53 14.74 -14.65
CA GLY A 223 5.92 15.13 -14.39
C GLY A 223 6.84 13.91 -14.21
N ASN A 224 6.48 12.98 -13.33
CA ASN A 224 7.27 11.78 -13.04
C ASN A 224 7.46 10.90 -14.27
N VAL A 225 6.38 10.62 -15.01
CA VAL A 225 6.44 9.81 -16.24
C VAL A 225 7.28 10.52 -17.31
N SER A 226 7.12 11.84 -17.47
CA SER A 226 7.92 12.63 -18.40
C SER A 226 9.40 12.61 -18.04
N MET A 227 9.73 12.67 -16.75
CA MET A 227 11.11 12.60 -16.26
C MET A 227 11.76 11.24 -16.58
N ILE A 228 11.02 10.14 -16.41
CA ILE A 228 11.51 8.80 -16.77
C ILE A 228 11.78 8.72 -18.28
N LEU A 229 10.84 9.19 -19.11
CA LEU A 229 11.03 9.22 -20.57
C LEU A 229 12.24 10.08 -20.96
N PHE A 230 12.41 11.23 -20.31
CA PHE A 230 13.57 12.10 -20.52
C PHE A 230 14.88 11.40 -20.19
N ILE A 231 14.98 10.73 -19.04
CA ILE A 231 16.18 9.97 -18.64
C ILE A 231 16.49 8.86 -19.64
N ILE A 232 15.47 8.13 -20.12
CA ILE A 232 15.66 7.09 -21.12
C ILE A 232 16.23 7.69 -22.41
N ILE A 233 15.58 8.73 -22.96
CA ILE A 233 15.99 9.35 -24.24
C ILE A 233 17.38 9.98 -24.13
N ALA A 234 17.65 10.72 -23.05
CA ALA A 234 18.93 11.38 -22.81
C ALA A 234 20.05 10.38 -22.47
N GLY A 235 19.71 9.20 -21.93
CA GLY A 235 20.65 8.14 -21.59
C GLY A 235 21.09 7.27 -22.77
N LEU A 236 20.27 7.12 -23.82
CA LEU A 236 20.58 6.29 -24.99
C LEU A 236 21.94 6.60 -25.65
N PRO A 237 22.37 7.87 -25.83
CA PRO A 237 23.67 8.18 -26.42
C PRO A 237 24.87 7.77 -25.55
N PHE A 238 24.67 7.59 -24.24
CA PHE A 238 25.72 7.21 -23.28
C PHE A 238 25.75 5.69 -23.03
N PHE A 239 25.03 4.91 -23.83
CA PHE A 239 25.02 3.47 -23.71
C PHE A 239 26.35 2.86 -24.15
N ASP A 240 27.01 2.18 -23.22
CA ASP A 240 28.24 1.43 -23.46
C ASP A 240 28.03 -0.04 -23.06
N SER A 241 28.22 -0.94 -24.02
CA SER A 241 28.04 -2.38 -23.86
C SER A 241 29.06 -3.01 -22.91
N ASP A 242 30.22 -2.38 -22.70
CA ASP A 242 31.29 -2.94 -21.87
C ASP A 242 30.88 -3.03 -20.40
N HIS A 243 29.94 -2.19 -19.95
CA HIS A 243 29.34 -2.26 -18.62
C HIS A 243 28.55 -3.55 -18.36
N PHE A 244 28.17 -4.30 -19.40
CA PHE A 244 27.47 -5.59 -19.28
C PHE A 244 28.41 -6.80 -19.26
N SER A 245 29.72 -6.62 -19.42
CA SER A 245 30.71 -7.71 -19.44
C SER A 245 30.68 -8.58 -18.17
N ASN A 246 30.49 -7.96 -17.00
CA ASN A 246 30.21 -8.65 -15.74
C ASN A 246 28.71 -8.55 -15.41
N PHE A 247 27.89 -9.28 -16.17
CA PHE A 247 26.44 -9.16 -16.16
C PHE A 247 25.80 -9.40 -14.77
N ALA A 248 26.22 -10.45 -14.06
CA ALA A 248 25.64 -10.84 -12.76
C ALA A 248 26.76 -11.09 -11.73
N PRO A 249 27.40 -10.02 -11.19
CA PRO A 249 28.60 -10.15 -10.37
C PRO A 249 28.35 -10.90 -9.06
N ARG A 250 27.12 -10.84 -8.53
CA ARG A 250 26.69 -11.53 -7.30
C ARG A 250 25.80 -12.75 -7.60
N GLY A 251 25.75 -13.19 -8.86
CA GLY A 251 24.97 -14.35 -9.31
C GLY A 251 23.48 -14.26 -9.01
N ALA A 252 22.82 -15.42 -8.94
CA ALA A 252 21.37 -15.52 -8.70
C ALA A 252 20.94 -14.92 -7.34
N ALA A 253 21.78 -15.06 -6.31
CA ALA A 253 21.50 -14.48 -4.99
C ALA A 253 21.45 -12.94 -5.03
N GLY A 254 22.36 -12.31 -5.78
CA GLY A 254 22.32 -10.86 -6.02
C GLY A 254 21.09 -10.42 -6.80
N ILE A 255 20.68 -11.19 -7.81
CA ILE A 255 19.46 -10.89 -8.58
C ILE A 255 18.22 -10.97 -7.69
N LEU A 256 18.10 -11.99 -6.83
CA LEU A 256 16.98 -12.12 -5.90
C LEU A 256 16.99 -11.04 -4.81
N GLY A 257 18.17 -10.70 -4.27
CA GLY A 257 18.32 -9.58 -3.34
C GLY A 257 17.92 -8.24 -3.97
N GLY A 258 18.35 -8.01 -5.21
CA GLY A 258 17.93 -6.87 -6.01
C GLY A 258 16.41 -6.85 -6.25
N ALA A 259 15.81 -8.01 -6.56
CA ALA A 259 14.37 -8.14 -6.78
C ALA A 259 13.57 -7.77 -5.53
N SER A 260 14.01 -8.23 -4.35
CA SER A 260 13.40 -7.84 -3.07
C SER A 260 13.52 -6.34 -2.80
N SER A 261 14.64 -5.71 -3.18
CA SER A 261 14.83 -4.27 -3.00
C SER A 261 13.92 -3.47 -3.93
N VAL A 262 13.95 -3.76 -5.24
CA VAL A 262 13.15 -3.03 -6.24
C VAL A 262 11.66 -3.34 -6.18
N PHE A 263 11.22 -4.38 -5.46
CA PHE A 263 9.80 -4.66 -5.19
C PHE A 263 9.09 -3.43 -4.60
N PHE A 264 9.79 -2.63 -3.80
CA PHE A 264 9.26 -1.35 -3.29
C PHE A 264 8.82 -0.38 -4.40
N SER A 265 9.43 -0.43 -5.58
CA SER A 265 9.06 0.40 -6.74
C SER A 265 7.72 0.00 -7.37
N TYR A 266 7.19 -1.16 -7.02
CA TYR A 266 5.88 -1.62 -7.47
C TYR A 266 4.78 -1.41 -6.42
N VAL A 267 5.09 -0.94 -5.21
CA VAL A 267 4.06 -0.70 -4.18
C VAL A 267 3.18 0.49 -4.62
N GLY A 268 1.87 0.41 -4.36
CA GLY A 268 0.93 1.52 -4.56
C GLY A 268 -0.15 1.31 -5.61
N TRP A 269 -0.09 0.26 -6.43
CA TRP A 269 -1.17 -0.06 -7.39
C TRP A 269 -2.48 -0.43 -6.69
N ASP A 270 -2.39 -0.98 -5.46
CA ASP A 270 -3.52 -1.40 -4.63
C ASP A 270 -4.39 -0.21 -4.17
N ALA A 271 -3.85 1.01 -4.16
CA ALA A 271 -4.58 2.23 -3.79
C ALA A 271 -5.79 2.49 -4.70
N VAL A 272 -5.77 1.96 -5.93
CA VAL A 272 -6.92 1.97 -6.85
C VAL A 272 -8.16 1.34 -6.22
N CYS A 273 -7.99 0.35 -5.33
CA CYS A 273 -9.10 -0.35 -4.68
C CYS A 273 -9.88 0.54 -3.69
N VAL A 274 -9.28 1.63 -3.20
CA VAL A 274 -9.92 2.59 -2.28
C VAL A 274 -10.88 3.52 -3.02
N LEU A 275 -10.74 3.66 -4.34
CA LEU A 275 -11.58 4.54 -5.16
C LEU A 275 -12.92 3.90 -5.56
N SER A 276 -13.24 2.70 -5.09
CA SER A 276 -14.41 1.92 -5.51
C SER A 276 -15.76 2.63 -5.37
N GLU A 277 -15.88 3.55 -4.41
CA GLU A 277 -17.11 4.33 -4.19
C GLU A 277 -17.26 5.52 -5.14
N GLU A 278 -16.16 6.02 -5.70
CA GLU A 278 -16.11 7.19 -6.59
C GLU A 278 -16.03 6.83 -8.08
N VAL A 279 -15.89 5.54 -8.39
CA VAL A 279 -15.69 5.02 -9.74
C VAL A 279 -17.00 4.57 -10.37
N GLU A 280 -17.18 4.87 -11.65
CA GLU A 280 -18.27 4.31 -12.45
C GLU A 280 -18.03 2.81 -12.71
N LYS A 281 -19.00 1.95 -12.36
CA LYS A 281 -18.91 0.48 -12.54
C LYS A 281 -17.61 -0.11 -11.95
N PRO A 282 -17.41 -0.01 -10.61
CA PRO A 282 -16.15 -0.39 -9.96
C PRO A 282 -15.76 -1.85 -10.18
N THR A 283 -16.74 -2.76 -10.28
CA THR A 283 -16.52 -4.21 -10.52
C THR A 283 -15.86 -4.54 -11.86
N VAL A 284 -15.81 -3.58 -12.79
CA VAL A 284 -15.18 -3.74 -14.11
C VAL A 284 -13.98 -2.80 -14.24
N VAL A 285 -14.09 -1.57 -13.74
CA VAL A 285 -13.04 -0.57 -13.91
C VAL A 285 -11.83 -0.86 -13.03
N ILE A 286 -12.02 -1.20 -11.75
CA ILE A 286 -10.90 -1.47 -10.83
C ILE A 286 -10.08 -2.68 -11.28
N PRO A 287 -10.68 -3.85 -11.58
CA PRO A 287 -9.91 -5.01 -12.05
C PRO A 287 -9.16 -4.80 -13.36
N ARG A 288 -9.59 -3.85 -14.20
CA ARG A 288 -8.90 -3.51 -15.46
C ARG A 288 -7.79 -2.49 -15.27
N ALA A 289 -7.86 -1.71 -14.20
CA ALA A 289 -6.87 -0.68 -13.89
C ALA A 289 -5.68 -1.25 -13.10
N ILE A 290 -5.93 -2.28 -12.30
CA ILE A 290 -4.91 -3.18 -11.73
C ILE A 290 -4.24 -3.97 -12.85
#